data_AF-A0A382HTF7-F1
#
_entry.id   AF-A0A382HTF7-F1
#
_cell.length_a   1.000
_cell.length_b   1.000
_cell.length_c   1.000
_cell.angle_alpha   90.00
_cell.angle_beta   90.00
_cell.angle_gamma   90.00
#
_symmetry.space_group_name_H-M   'P 1'
#
loop_
_entity.id
_entity.type
_entity.pdbx_description
1 polymer ?
#
loop_
_entity_poly.entity_id
_entity_poly.type
_entity_poly.pdbx_seq_one_letter_code
_entity_poly.pdbx_strand_id
1 'polypeptide(L)'
;MNQTASEPILTTDGIPLKVSLQKAERKNKIRAFLLVAPLLIFILVTFLIPIGDMLIRSVDDSYINTVFPKTFEKYKKWDRQGLPSEELYKTMFFEVKEGSGFSIGKATTRMNYAKSGWKSLLKKSKRKFKKIEEGPYKEQMIAIDKRWANLDYWKAIGVMVDATTAGYYLNAVDLKYDVNKEVVRQKENRRIYNHTWFKTFKVSFLVMFFCLILGYPISYLLATLPLKYSNLLMICVL
;
A
#
# COMPACT_ATOMS: atom_id res chain seq x y z
N MET A 1 -55.11 6.23 -41.38
CA MET A 1 -54.61 7.32 -40.52
C MET A 1 -55.60 7.51 -39.38
N ASN A 2 -55.20 7.19 -38.15
CA ASN A 2 -55.73 7.86 -36.96
C ASN A 2 -54.75 7.57 -35.82
N GLN A 3 -53.83 8.50 -35.63
CA GLN A 3 -53.00 8.56 -34.42
C GLN A 3 -53.93 9.02 -33.31
N THR A 4 -54.44 8.10 -32.49
CA THR A 4 -54.94 8.44 -31.16
C THR A 4 -53.74 8.94 -30.36
N ALA A 5 -53.50 10.25 -30.41
CA ALA A 5 -52.67 10.93 -29.43
C ALA A 5 -53.37 10.73 -28.09
N SER A 6 -52.86 9.79 -27.28
CA SER A 6 -53.29 9.58 -25.91
C SER A 6 -53.12 10.90 -25.18
N GLU A 7 -54.23 11.61 -24.93
CA GLU A 7 -54.21 12.82 -24.11
C GLU A 7 -53.53 12.49 -22.77
N PRO A 8 -52.58 13.31 -22.31
CA PRO A 8 -51.85 13.03 -21.10
C PRO A 8 -52.83 13.03 -19.92
N ILE A 9 -52.92 11.91 -19.20
CA ILE A 9 -53.71 11.82 -17.97
C ILE A 9 -53.25 12.93 -17.03
N LEU A 10 -54.15 13.82 -16.66
CA LEU A 10 -53.87 14.99 -15.83
C LEU A 10 -54.16 14.68 -14.35
N THR A 11 -53.42 15.30 -13.43
CA THR A 11 -53.78 15.33 -12.02
C THR A 11 -54.95 16.29 -11.79
N THR A 12 -55.51 16.30 -10.57
CA THR A 12 -56.60 17.21 -10.15
C THR A 12 -56.31 18.69 -10.40
N ASP A 13 -55.04 19.04 -10.57
CA ASP A 13 -54.54 20.41 -10.77
C ASP A 13 -54.15 20.71 -12.24
N GLY A 14 -54.50 19.83 -13.18
CA GLY A 14 -54.25 20.02 -14.62
C GLY A 14 -52.80 19.75 -15.08
N ILE A 15 -51.97 19.15 -14.23
CA ILE A 15 -50.57 18.82 -14.56
C ILE A 15 -50.50 17.39 -15.10
N PRO A 16 -49.73 17.10 -16.17
CA PRO A 16 -49.54 15.73 -16.64
C PRO A 16 -49.04 14.80 -15.53
N LEU A 17 -49.73 13.67 -15.32
CA LEU A 17 -49.48 12.69 -14.25
C LEU A 17 -48.03 12.18 -14.25
N LYS A 18 -47.42 12.05 -15.43
CA LYS A 18 -46.01 11.67 -15.56
C LYS A 18 -45.07 12.67 -14.90
N VAL A 19 -45.36 13.97 -15.00
CA VAL A 19 -44.54 15.05 -14.42
C VAL A 19 -44.71 15.10 -12.90
N SER A 20 -45.93 14.94 -12.41
CA SER A 20 -46.21 14.90 -10.97
C SER A 20 -45.60 13.66 -10.30
N LEU A 21 -45.70 12.48 -10.93
CA LEU A 21 -45.05 11.24 -10.48
C LEU A 21 -43.53 11.39 -10.43
N GLN A 22 -42.89 11.91 -11.48
CA GLN A 22 -41.44 12.12 -11.47
C GLN A 22 -40.98 13.10 -10.37
N LYS A 23 -41.76 14.15 -10.10
CA LYS A 23 -41.48 15.09 -9.01
C LYS A 23 -41.58 14.42 -7.64
N ALA A 24 -42.62 13.60 -7.44
CA ALA A 24 -42.81 12.82 -6.22
C ALA A 24 -41.71 11.76 -6.04
N GLU A 25 -41.35 11.04 -7.10
CA GLU A 25 -40.26 10.05 -7.10
C GLU A 25 -38.91 10.69 -6.77
N ARG A 26 -38.56 11.84 -7.36
CA ARG A 26 -37.32 12.55 -7.02
C ARG A 26 -37.27 12.91 -5.54
N LYS A 27 -38.37 13.43 -4.98
CA LYS A 27 -38.48 13.77 -3.56
C LYS A 27 -38.31 12.52 -2.67
N ASN A 28 -38.92 11.40 -3.04
CA ASN A 28 -38.79 10.14 -2.31
C ASN A 28 -37.37 9.55 -2.41
N LYS A 29 -36.73 9.61 -3.59
CA LYS A 29 -35.33 9.20 -3.77
C LYS A 29 -34.36 10.05 -2.95
N ILE A 30 -34.54 11.37 -2.94
CA ILE A 30 -33.74 12.27 -2.11
C ILE A 30 -33.94 11.96 -0.62
N ARG A 31 -35.19 11.77 -0.17
CA ARG A 31 -35.47 11.38 1.22
C ARG A 31 -34.83 10.04 1.59
N ALA A 32 -35.00 9.01 0.76
CA ALA A 32 -34.38 7.71 0.98
C ALA A 32 -32.85 7.81 1.01
N PHE A 33 -32.25 8.59 0.10
CA PHE A 33 -30.82 8.85 0.11
C PHE A 33 -30.38 9.58 1.38
N LEU A 34 -31.10 10.63 1.81
CA LEU A 34 -30.78 11.38 3.03
C LEU A 34 -30.89 10.53 4.30
N LEU A 35 -31.76 9.51 4.33
CA LEU A 35 -31.83 8.56 5.45
C LEU A 35 -30.59 7.65 5.50
N VAL A 36 -30.02 7.27 4.35
CA VAL A 36 -28.83 6.42 4.26
C VAL A 36 -27.52 7.22 4.24
N ALA A 37 -27.59 8.51 3.89
CA ALA A 37 -26.43 9.38 3.71
C ALA A 37 -25.52 9.47 4.96
N PRO A 38 -26.03 9.54 6.21
CA PRO A 38 -25.16 9.52 7.39
C PRO A 38 -24.32 8.24 7.48
N LEU A 39 -24.92 7.08 7.22
CA LEU A 39 -24.21 5.80 7.21
C LEU A 39 -23.21 5.72 6.06
N LEU A 40 -23.58 6.20 4.87
CA LEU A 40 -22.69 6.26 3.72
C LEU A 40 -21.48 7.17 4.00
N ILE A 41 -21.71 8.37 4.52
CA ILE A 41 -20.63 9.31 4.89
C ILE A 41 -19.73 8.69 5.95
N PHE A 42 -20.30 8.01 6.95
CA PHE A 42 -19.52 7.28 7.95
C PHE A 42 -18.60 6.24 7.29
N ILE A 43 -19.11 5.42 6.37
CA ILE A 43 -18.29 4.42 5.64
C ILE A 43 -17.21 5.10 4.79
N LEU A 44 -17.55 6.18 4.09
CA LEU A 44 -16.59 6.93 3.27
C LEU A 44 -15.43 7.46 4.11
N VAL A 45 -15.73 8.07 5.26
CA VAL A 45 -14.72 8.67 6.14
C VAL A 45 -13.91 7.62 6.89
N THR A 46 -14.53 6.55 7.36
CA THR A 46 -13.86 5.55 8.22
C THR A 46 -13.16 4.44 7.43
N PHE A 47 -13.63 4.11 6.22
CA PHE A 47 -13.02 3.09 5.38
C PHE A 47 -12.36 3.67 4.14
N LEU A 48 -13.12 4.42 3.32
CA LEU A 48 -12.64 4.81 1.99
C LEU A 48 -11.46 5.79 2.05
N ILE A 49 -11.50 6.79 2.95
CA ILE A 49 -10.39 7.73 3.16
C ILE A 49 -9.13 7.02 3.67
N PRO A 50 -9.16 6.23 4.76
CA PRO A 50 -7.98 5.49 5.21
C PRO A 50 -7.42 4.51 4.18
N ILE A 51 -8.27 3.85 3.39
CA ILE A 51 -7.83 3.00 2.28
C ILE A 51 -7.09 3.83 1.23
N GLY A 52 -7.64 4.98 0.85
CA GLY A 52 -6.98 5.91 -0.08
C GLY A 52 -5.63 6.39 0.44
N ASP A 53 -5.54 6.78 1.72
CA ASP A 53 -4.28 7.17 2.36
C ASP A 53 -3.26 6.02 2.33
N MET A 54 -3.68 4.79 2.63
CA MET A 54 -2.82 3.60 2.55
C MET A 54 -2.37 3.29 1.13
N LEU A 55 -3.22 3.50 0.12
CA LEU A 55 -2.86 3.33 -1.29
C LEU A 55 -1.83 4.37 -1.72
N ILE A 56 -1.93 5.62 -1.27
CA ILE A 56 -0.89 6.63 -1.55
C ILE A 56 0.42 6.26 -0.84
N ARG A 57 0.36 5.83 0.42
CA ARG A 57 1.53 5.33 1.17
C ARG A 57 2.20 4.12 0.53
N SER A 58 1.49 3.37 -0.30
CA SER A 58 2.06 2.20 -1.00
C SER A 58 3.07 2.55 -2.10
N VAL A 59 3.14 3.83 -2.49
CA VAL A 59 4.13 4.35 -3.45
C VAL A 59 4.98 5.48 -2.89
N ASP A 60 4.59 6.08 -1.76
CA ASP A 60 5.31 7.17 -1.12
C ASP A 60 6.57 6.67 -0.39
N ASP A 61 7.72 7.24 -0.73
CA ASP A 61 9.01 7.06 -0.06
C ASP A 61 9.66 8.40 0.32
N SER A 62 8.91 9.50 0.25
CA SER A 62 9.40 10.88 0.41
C SER A 62 9.94 11.18 1.81
N TYR A 63 9.48 10.45 2.83
CA TYR A 63 9.84 10.70 4.22
C TYR A 63 11.34 10.64 4.47
N ILE A 64 12.06 9.73 3.81
CA ILE A 64 13.51 9.64 4.00
C ILE A 64 14.25 10.83 3.37
N ASN A 65 13.70 11.42 2.31
CA ASN A 65 14.23 12.62 1.68
C ASN A 65 14.10 13.85 2.59
N THR A 66 13.13 13.89 3.51
CA THR A 66 13.05 14.96 4.51
C THR A 66 14.08 14.81 5.63
N VAL A 67 14.62 13.60 5.84
CA VAL A 67 15.63 13.31 6.87
C VAL A 67 17.06 13.44 6.34
N PHE A 68 17.29 13.05 5.07
CA PHE A 68 18.59 13.12 4.41
C PHE A 68 18.58 13.99 3.13
N PRO A 69 18.05 15.23 3.18
CA PRO A 69 17.86 16.04 1.98
C PRO A 69 19.18 16.35 1.27
N LYS A 70 20.21 16.78 2.01
CA LYS A 70 21.50 17.20 1.44
C LYS A 70 22.32 15.98 1.01
N THR A 71 22.24 14.87 1.75
CA THR A 71 22.90 13.63 1.34
C THR A 71 22.36 13.16 0.00
N PHE A 72 21.04 13.16 -0.21
CA PHE A 72 20.46 12.71 -1.47
C PHE A 72 20.71 13.66 -2.63
N GLU A 73 20.77 14.98 -2.39
CA GLU A 73 21.16 15.94 -3.41
C GLU A 73 22.59 15.68 -3.92
N LYS A 74 23.54 15.47 -3.01
CA LYS A 74 24.93 15.14 -3.36
C LYS A 74 25.07 13.74 -3.93
N TYR A 75 24.28 12.79 -3.44
CA TYR A 75 24.25 11.43 -3.96
C TYR A 75 23.90 11.37 -5.45
N LYS A 76 22.98 12.23 -5.92
CA LYS A 76 22.62 12.31 -7.34
C LYS A 76 23.79 12.71 -8.24
N LYS A 77 24.76 13.46 -7.71
CA LYS A 77 25.97 13.91 -8.43
C LYS A 77 27.10 12.89 -8.41
N TRP A 78 27.00 11.86 -7.58
CA TRP A 78 28.02 10.84 -7.45
C TRP A 78 27.87 9.76 -8.53
N ASP A 79 28.99 9.41 -9.16
CA ASP A 79 29.10 8.42 -10.25
C ASP A 79 28.82 6.96 -9.84
N ARG A 80 28.69 6.71 -8.52
CA ARG A 80 28.50 5.38 -7.92
C ARG A 80 29.66 4.42 -8.16
N GLN A 81 30.82 4.96 -8.56
CA GLN A 81 32.08 4.24 -8.71
C GLN A 81 32.98 4.55 -7.50
N GLY A 82 33.67 3.52 -7.00
CA GLY A 82 34.53 3.68 -5.82
C GLY A 82 33.77 4.13 -4.57
N LEU A 83 34.45 4.68 -3.57
CA LEU A 83 33.80 5.26 -2.39
C LEU A 83 33.42 6.73 -2.65
N PRO A 84 32.35 7.25 -2.04
CA PRO A 84 31.99 8.65 -2.19
C PRO A 84 33.09 9.64 -1.78
N SER A 85 32.92 10.88 -2.26
CA SER A 85 33.76 12.01 -1.88
C SER A 85 33.64 12.34 -0.39
N GLU A 86 34.67 12.96 0.16
CA GLU A 86 34.69 13.46 1.55
C GLU A 86 33.48 14.36 1.84
N GLU A 87 33.02 15.12 0.84
CA GLU A 87 31.87 16.00 0.97
C GLU A 87 30.55 15.24 1.20
N LEU A 88 30.37 14.08 0.57
CA LEU A 88 29.19 13.23 0.80
C LEU A 88 29.25 12.59 2.20
N TYR A 89 30.43 12.12 2.62
CA TYR A 89 30.64 11.61 3.98
C TYR A 89 30.34 12.66 5.04
N LYS A 90 30.89 13.87 4.88
CA LYS A 90 30.62 15.02 5.76
C LYS A 90 29.12 15.32 5.86
N THR A 91 28.42 15.31 4.73
CA THR A 91 26.98 15.62 4.70
C THR A 91 26.16 14.54 5.43
N MET A 92 26.43 13.26 5.14
CA MET A 92 25.80 12.15 5.85
C MET A 92 26.12 12.20 7.35
N PHE A 93 27.35 12.54 7.72
CA PHE A 93 27.78 12.66 9.11
C PHE A 93 26.93 13.67 9.87
N PHE A 94 26.78 14.89 9.36
CA PHE A 94 26.00 15.94 10.02
C PHE A 94 24.51 15.61 10.09
N GLU A 95 23.91 15.09 9.01
CA GLU A 95 22.49 14.70 9.02
C GLU A 95 22.22 13.55 10.01
N VAL A 96 23.17 12.61 10.18
CA VAL A 96 23.08 11.55 11.20
C VAL A 96 23.30 12.08 12.61
N LYS A 97 24.23 13.02 12.80
CA LYS A 97 24.57 13.62 14.10
C LYS A 97 23.43 14.49 14.62
N GLU A 98 22.84 15.32 13.75
CA GLU A 98 21.79 16.29 14.07
C GLU A 98 20.37 15.71 14.05
N GLY A 99 20.14 14.63 13.27
CA GLY A 99 18.81 14.06 13.11
C GLY A 99 18.16 13.67 14.44
N SER A 100 16.93 14.13 14.67
CA SER A 100 16.17 13.92 15.92
C SER A 100 15.60 12.49 16.03
N GLY A 101 15.22 12.08 17.25
CA GLY A 101 14.98 10.66 17.60
C GLY A 101 13.93 9.94 16.74
N PHE A 102 12.73 10.51 16.58
CA PHE A 102 11.64 9.87 15.85
C PHE A 102 11.89 9.83 14.33
N SER A 103 12.37 10.94 13.77
CA SER A 103 12.57 11.08 12.33
C SER A 103 13.66 10.16 11.80
N ILE A 104 14.79 10.13 12.49
CA ILE A 104 15.88 9.24 12.12
C ILE A 104 15.51 7.76 12.32
N GLY A 105 14.66 7.45 13.31
CA GLY A 105 14.22 6.08 13.60
C GLY A 105 13.49 5.43 12.42
N LYS A 106 12.49 6.13 11.85
CA LYS A 106 11.77 5.67 10.66
C LYS A 106 12.69 5.57 9.43
N ALA A 107 13.51 6.59 9.19
CA ALA A 107 14.48 6.59 8.09
C ALA A 107 15.45 5.40 8.18
N THR A 108 16.02 5.11 9.35
CA THR A 108 16.94 3.98 9.53
C THR A 108 16.29 2.63 9.24
N THR A 109 14.98 2.50 9.48
CA THR A 109 14.22 1.29 9.17
C THR A 109 14.05 1.15 7.66
N ARG A 110 13.71 2.25 6.96
CA ARG A 110 13.64 2.28 5.50
C ARG A 110 14.98 1.95 4.83
N MET A 111 16.08 2.48 5.35
CA MET A 111 17.44 2.15 4.87
C MET A 111 17.75 0.66 5.09
N ASN A 112 17.30 0.08 6.21
CA ASN A 112 17.51 -1.34 6.50
C ASN A 112 16.76 -2.29 5.55
N TYR A 113 15.63 -1.84 4.99
CA TYR A 113 14.94 -2.59 3.92
C TYR A 113 15.76 -2.63 2.63
N ALA A 114 16.45 -1.55 2.29
CA ALA A 114 17.35 -1.50 1.12
C ALA A 114 18.57 -2.41 1.32
N LYS A 115 19.24 -2.33 2.48
CA LYS A 115 20.34 -3.23 2.85
C LYS A 115 20.35 -3.50 4.35
N SER A 116 20.38 -4.79 4.71
CA SER A 116 20.45 -5.20 6.11
C SER A 116 21.69 -4.63 6.81
N GLY A 117 21.52 -4.20 8.05
CA GLY A 117 22.58 -3.66 8.90
C GLY A 117 22.61 -2.14 9.00
N TRP A 118 21.94 -1.42 8.09
CA TRP A 118 21.85 0.05 8.13
C TRP A 118 21.35 0.58 9.48
N LYS A 119 20.31 -0.04 10.05
CA LYS A 119 19.75 0.36 11.35
C LYS A 119 20.79 0.31 12.46
N SER A 120 21.58 -0.77 12.51
CA SER A 120 22.65 -0.93 13.51
C SER A 120 23.83 0.00 13.27
N LEU A 121 24.20 0.23 12.00
CA LEU A 121 25.28 1.11 11.58
C LEU A 121 25.00 2.55 12.03
N LEU A 122 23.83 3.07 11.69
CA LEU A 122 23.43 4.44 12.03
C LEU A 122 23.22 4.63 13.53
N LYS A 123 22.66 3.64 14.23
CA LYS A 123 22.53 3.69 15.69
C LYS A 123 23.91 3.81 16.37
N LYS A 124 24.90 3.03 15.91
CA LYS A 124 26.28 3.09 16.42
C LYS A 124 26.95 4.41 16.05
N SER A 125 26.83 4.84 14.81
CA SER A 125 27.37 6.09 14.27
C SER A 125 26.84 7.31 15.00
N LYS A 126 25.52 7.47 15.12
CA LYS A 126 24.90 8.61 15.81
C LYS A 126 25.45 8.81 17.23
N ARG A 127 25.66 7.72 17.97
CA ARG A 127 26.25 7.78 19.33
C ARG A 127 27.71 8.24 19.31
N LYS A 128 28.50 7.79 18.34
CA LYS A 128 29.95 8.07 18.25
C LYS A 128 30.24 9.42 17.58
N PHE A 129 29.42 9.88 16.63
CA PHE A 129 29.54 11.16 15.94
C PHE A 129 29.43 12.37 16.87
N LYS A 130 28.76 12.22 18.02
CA LYS A 130 28.73 13.26 19.06
C LYS A 130 30.11 13.63 19.60
N LYS A 131 31.09 12.73 19.51
CA LYS A 131 32.46 12.93 20.02
C LYS A 131 33.43 13.46 18.96
N ILE A 132 32.94 13.70 17.75
CA ILE A 132 33.73 14.15 16.61
C ILE A 132 33.38 15.60 16.34
N GLU A 133 34.40 16.45 16.31
CA GLU A 133 34.28 17.90 16.10
C GLU A 133 34.90 18.29 14.76
N GLU A 134 36.10 17.79 14.45
CA GLU A 134 36.84 18.11 13.22
C GLU A 134 36.98 16.92 12.28
N GLY A 135 37.20 17.19 10.98
CA GLY A 135 37.40 16.18 9.93
C GLY A 135 38.86 15.70 9.82
N PRO A 136 39.17 14.77 8.89
CA PRO A 136 38.30 14.25 7.83
C PRO A 136 37.25 13.24 8.33
N TYR A 137 36.00 13.43 7.91
CA TYR A 137 34.85 12.64 8.33
C TYR A 137 34.85 11.24 7.74
N LYS A 138 35.33 11.03 6.51
CA LYS A 138 35.39 9.70 5.89
C LYS A 138 36.21 8.72 6.72
N GLU A 139 37.43 9.09 7.08
CA GLU A 139 38.35 8.24 7.84
C GLU A 139 37.78 7.93 9.23
N GLN A 140 37.22 8.93 9.90
CA GLN A 140 36.63 8.75 11.23
C GLN A 140 35.37 7.88 11.20
N MET A 141 34.53 8.02 10.18
CA MET A 141 33.37 7.14 9.98
C MET A 141 33.81 5.70 9.77
N ILE A 142 34.81 5.47 8.93
CA ILE A 142 35.39 4.15 8.67
C ILE A 142 36.02 3.55 9.94
N ALA A 143 36.71 4.35 10.74
CA ALA A 143 37.29 3.94 12.01
C ALA A 143 36.21 3.53 13.04
N ILE A 144 35.07 4.21 13.05
CA ILE A 144 33.93 3.83 13.91
C ILE A 144 33.35 2.48 13.48
N ASP A 145 33.16 2.27 12.17
CA ASP A 145 32.61 1.05 11.62
C ASP A 145 33.06 0.81 10.17
N LYS A 146 33.72 -0.33 9.92
CA LYS A 146 34.24 -0.72 8.60
C LYS A 146 33.17 -0.73 7.50
N ARG A 147 31.87 -0.86 7.85
CA ARG A 147 30.78 -0.81 6.87
C ARG A 147 30.67 0.54 6.16
N TRP A 148 31.18 1.63 6.73
CA TRP A 148 31.27 2.90 6.02
C TRP A 148 32.26 2.88 4.85
N ALA A 149 33.22 1.96 4.83
CA ALA A 149 34.10 1.69 3.69
C ALA A 149 33.52 0.64 2.72
N ASN A 150 32.29 0.16 2.95
CA ASN A 150 31.66 -0.80 2.06
C ASN A 150 30.78 -0.06 1.05
N LEU A 151 31.17 -0.15 -0.22
CA LEU A 151 30.50 0.50 -1.33
C LEU A 151 29.02 0.09 -1.47
N ASP A 152 28.67 -1.15 -1.17
CA ASP A 152 27.29 -1.62 -1.28
C ASP A 152 26.32 -0.83 -0.39
N TYR A 153 26.79 -0.33 0.77
CA TYR A 153 25.93 0.47 1.64
C TYR A 153 25.54 1.76 0.94
N TRP A 154 26.53 2.50 0.43
CA TRP A 154 26.30 3.71 -0.35
C TRP A 154 25.47 3.45 -1.61
N LYS A 155 25.79 2.40 -2.35
CA LYS A 155 25.01 1.96 -3.52
C LYS A 155 23.54 1.66 -3.18
N ALA A 156 23.27 1.03 -2.04
CA ALA A 156 21.91 0.76 -1.57
C ALA A 156 21.10 2.03 -1.23
N ILE A 157 21.72 3.21 -1.16
CA ILE A 157 20.98 4.48 -1.02
C ILE A 157 20.22 4.83 -2.30
N GLY A 158 20.67 4.38 -3.46
CA GLY A 158 20.07 4.72 -4.76
C GLY A 158 18.59 4.36 -4.90
N VAL A 159 18.13 3.31 -4.20
CA VAL A 159 16.74 2.83 -4.27
C VAL A 159 15.75 3.69 -3.46
N MET A 160 16.22 4.70 -2.74
CA MET A 160 15.42 5.61 -1.88
C MET A 160 15.74 7.09 -2.13
N VAL A 161 16.40 7.39 -3.27
CA VAL A 161 16.67 8.77 -3.71
C VAL A 161 15.42 9.44 -4.26
N ASP A 162 14.53 8.67 -4.89
CA ASP A 162 13.29 9.18 -5.44
C ASP A 162 12.22 9.18 -4.35
N ALA A 163 11.38 10.22 -4.34
CA ALA A 163 10.28 10.34 -3.38
C ALA A 163 9.15 9.32 -3.60
N THR A 164 9.15 8.64 -4.75
CA THR A 164 8.17 7.60 -5.09
C THR A 164 8.87 6.30 -5.45
N THR A 165 8.25 5.17 -5.13
CA THR A 165 8.83 3.85 -5.38
C THR A 165 7.76 2.80 -5.72
N ALA A 166 8.06 1.94 -6.70
CA ALA A 166 7.31 0.69 -6.89
C ALA A 166 7.92 -0.47 -6.08
N GLY A 167 8.93 -0.21 -5.26
CA GLY A 167 9.69 -1.24 -4.54
C GLY A 167 8.82 -2.05 -3.57
N TYR A 168 7.79 -1.46 -2.98
CA TYR A 168 6.85 -2.17 -2.11
C TYR A 168 6.06 -3.24 -2.88
N TYR A 169 5.58 -2.92 -4.08
CA TYR A 169 4.90 -3.87 -4.96
C TYR A 169 5.82 -4.96 -5.49
N LEU A 170 7.05 -4.60 -5.87
CA LEU A 170 8.05 -5.60 -6.27
C LEU A 170 8.32 -6.59 -5.14
N ASN A 171 8.46 -6.11 -3.90
CA ASN A 171 8.65 -6.98 -2.74
C ASN A 171 7.48 -7.95 -2.55
N ALA A 172 6.24 -7.52 -2.81
CA ALA A 172 5.04 -8.37 -2.70
C ALA A 172 5.03 -9.54 -3.70
N VAL A 173 5.83 -9.48 -4.77
CA VAL A 173 6.00 -10.55 -5.77
C VAL A 173 7.41 -11.15 -5.75
N ASP A 174 8.09 -11.09 -4.60
CA ASP A 174 9.46 -11.62 -4.40
C ASP A 174 10.54 -10.99 -5.31
N LEU A 175 10.31 -9.75 -5.77
CA LEU A 175 11.24 -8.94 -6.56
C LEU A 175 11.76 -7.75 -5.73
N LYS A 176 12.81 -7.08 -6.22
CA LYS A 176 13.32 -5.83 -5.66
C LYS A 176 14.08 -5.03 -6.70
N TYR A 177 14.30 -3.76 -6.39
CA TYR A 177 15.32 -2.98 -7.08
C TYR A 177 16.72 -3.36 -6.59
N ASP A 178 17.63 -3.51 -7.54
CA ASP A 178 19.06 -3.50 -7.25
C ASP A 178 19.60 -2.06 -7.20
N VAL A 179 20.89 -1.92 -6.90
CA VAL A 179 21.63 -0.66 -6.87
C VAL A 179 21.42 0.19 -8.13
N ASN A 180 21.33 -0.46 -9.29
CA ASN A 180 21.17 0.20 -10.59
C ASN A 180 19.70 0.54 -10.90
N LYS A 181 18.77 0.34 -9.94
CA LYS A 181 17.30 0.41 -10.12
C LYS A 181 16.75 -0.60 -11.13
N GLU A 182 17.49 -1.66 -11.41
CA GLU A 182 17.00 -2.78 -12.20
C GLU A 182 16.17 -3.73 -11.32
N VAL A 183 15.16 -4.33 -11.91
CA VAL A 183 14.28 -5.28 -11.20
C VAL A 183 14.97 -6.65 -11.16
N VAL A 184 15.30 -7.11 -9.96
CA VAL A 184 15.94 -8.41 -9.72
C VAL A 184 15.13 -9.24 -8.75
N ARG A 185 15.28 -10.56 -8.80
CA ARG A 185 14.65 -11.45 -7.82
C ARG A 185 15.26 -11.25 -6.44
N GLN A 186 14.44 -11.36 -5.39
CA GLN A 186 14.91 -11.40 -4.01
C GLN A 186 15.85 -12.59 -3.79
N LYS A 187 16.60 -12.59 -2.68
CA LYS A 187 17.38 -13.77 -2.27
C LYS A 187 16.44 -14.92 -1.92
N GLU A 188 16.83 -16.15 -2.21
CA GLU A 188 15.98 -17.34 -2.04
C GLU A 188 15.37 -17.45 -0.64
N ASN A 189 16.16 -17.16 0.40
CA ASN A 189 15.70 -17.16 1.79
C ASN A 189 14.62 -16.09 2.13
N ARG A 190 14.34 -15.14 1.22
CA ARG A 190 13.31 -14.12 1.38
C ARG A 190 12.17 -14.23 0.35
N ARG A 191 12.21 -15.21 -0.56
CA ARG A 191 11.16 -15.44 -1.56
C ARG A 191 10.02 -16.26 -0.96
N ILE A 192 9.10 -15.61 -0.26
CA ILE A 192 8.03 -16.28 0.49
C ILE A 192 6.65 -15.92 -0.07
N TYR A 193 6.51 -14.74 -0.67
CA TYR A 193 5.20 -14.19 -1.01
C TYR A 193 4.55 -14.95 -2.17
N ASN A 194 5.24 -15.21 -3.27
CA ASN A 194 4.66 -15.90 -4.43
C ASN A 194 4.21 -17.31 -4.09
N HIS A 195 5.00 -18.02 -3.28
CA HIS A 195 4.65 -19.36 -2.79
C HIS A 195 3.39 -19.34 -1.94
N THR A 196 3.30 -18.33 -1.05
CA THR A 196 2.13 -18.15 -0.18
C THR A 196 0.89 -17.81 -0.98
N TRP A 197 0.98 -16.87 -1.94
CA TRP A 197 -0.10 -16.53 -2.86
C TRP A 197 -0.66 -17.76 -3.57
N PHE A 198 0.21 -18.56 -4.18
CA PHE A 198 -0.21 -19.73 -4.92
C PHE A 198 -0.89 -20.76 -4.02
N LYS A 199 -0.37 -20.99 -2.81
CA LYS A 199 -1.01 -21.88 -1.82
C LYS A 199 -2.40 -21.37 -1.44
N THR A 200 -2.54 -20.10 -1.13
CA THR A 200 -3.83 -19.51 -0.75
C THR A 200 -4.84 -19.60 -1.89
N PHE A 201 -4.47 -19.18 -3.11
CA PHE A 201 -5.35 -19.29 -4.27
C PHE A 201 -5.76 -20.73 -4.56
N LYS A 202 -4.81 -21.67 -4.49
CA LYS A 202 -5.09 -23.09 -4.68
C LYS A 202 -6.12 -23.60 -3.68
N VAL A 203 -5.97 -23.29 -2.39
CA VAL A 203 -6.91 -23.71 -1.35
C VAL A 203 -8.28 -23.08 -1.56
N SER A 204 -8.35 -21.76 -1.78
CA SER A 204 -9.63 -21.08 -1.99
C SER A 204 -10.38 -21.62 -3.22
N PHE A 205 -9.67 -21.86 -4.32
CA PHE A 205 -10.27 -22.43 -5.53
C PHE A 205 -10.77 -23.86 -5.29
N LEU A 206 -9.98 -24.68 -4.58
CA LEU A 206 -10.36 -26.05 -4.25
C LEU A 206 -11.62 -26.08 -3.37
N VAL A 207 -11.67 -25.24 -2.33
CA VAL A 207 -12.84 -25.12 -1.45
C VAL A 207 -14.08 -24.67 -2.23
N MET A 208 -13.95 -23.61 -3.05
CA MET A 208 -15.03 -23.14 -3.92
C MET A 208 -15.56 -24.27 -4.81
N PHE A 209 -14.66 -25.02 -5.46
CA PHE A 209 -15.02 -26.12 -6.33
C PHE A 209 -15.77 -27.23 -5.59
N PHE A 210 -15.30 -27.64 -4.41
CA PHE A 210 -16.00 -28.63 -3.59
C PHE A 210 -17.36 -28.13 -3.06
N CYS A 211 -17.45 -26.86 -2.65
CA CYS A 211 -18.72 -26.27 -2.25
C CYS A 211 -19.74 -26.28 -3.39
N LEU A 212 -19.31 -26.04 -4.64
CA LEU A 212 -20.19 -26.13 -5.80
C LEU A 212 -20.61 -27.57 -6.08
N ILE A 213 -19.68 -28.52 -6.08
CA ILE A 213 -19.98 -29.94 -6.33
C ILE A 213 -20.90 -30.54 -5.28
N LEU A 214 -20.71 -30.21 -4.01
CA LEU A 214 -21.50 -30.76 -2.92
C LEU A 214 -22.78 -29.95 -2.67
N GLY A 215 -22.68 -28.62 -2.72
CA GLY A 215 -23.79 -27.71 -2.45
C GLY A 215 -24.83 -27.71 -3.56
N TYR A 216 -24.43 -27.72 -4.84
CA TYR A 216 -25.39 -27.63 -5.94
C TYR A 216 -26.39 -28.79 -5.99
N PRO A 217 -25.97 -30.07 -5.86
CA PRO A 217 -26.92 -31.19 -5.79
C PRO A 217 -27.86 -31.11 -4.58
N ILE A 218 -27.35 -30.69 -3.42
CA ILE A 218 -28.16 -30.52 -2.21
C ILE A 218 -29.21 -29.42 -2.42
N SER A 219 -28.81 -28.28 -2.97
CA SER A 219 -29.74 -27.18 -3.28
C SER A 219 -30.78 -27.60 -4.32
N TYR A 220 -30.39 -28.33 -5.37
CA TYR A 220 -31.30 -28.85 -6.38
C TYR A 220 -32.30 -29.86 -5.79
N LEU A 221 -31.84 -30.75 -4.91
CA LEU A 221 -32.69 -31.71 -4.23
C LEU A 221 -33.71 -31.01 -3.31
N LEU A 222 -33.27 -30.02 -2.53
CA LEU A 222 -34.15 -29.21 -1.69
C LEU A 222 -35.22 -28.47 -2.51
N ALA A 223 -34.87 -27.95 -3.69
CA ALA A 223 -35.80 -27.24 -4.55
C ALA A 223 -36.87 -28.14 -5.21
N THR A 224 -36.61 -29.44 -5.32
CA THR A 224 -37.49 -30.40 -6.02
C THR A 224 -38.30 -31.30 -5.07
N LEU A 225 -37.95 -31.36 -3.78
CA LEU A 225 -38.65 -32.18 -2.79
C LEU A 225 -39.93 -31.51 -2.23
N PRO A 226 -40.92 -32.30 -1.78
CA PRO A 226 -42.09 -31.80 -1.07
C PRO A 226 -41.69 -31.07 0.24
N LEU A 227 -42.39 -29.98 0.56
CA LEU A 227 -42.07 -29.05 1.66
C LEU A 227 -41.81 -29.71 3.03
N LYS A 228 -42.45 -30.86 3.33
CA LYS A 228 -42.24 -31.60 4.58
C LYS A 228 -40.81 -32.13 4.74
N TYR A 229 -40.21 -32.66 3.67
CA TYR A 229 -38.84 -33.19 3.69
C TYR A 229 -37.81 -32.08 3.49
N SER A 230 -38.13 -31.06 2.68
CA SER A 230 -37.27 -29.89 2.49
C SER A 230 -37.05 -29.11 3.79
N ASN A 231 -38.10 -28.89 4.60
CA ASN A 231 -37.96 -28.19 5.89
C ASN A 231 -37.07 -28.96 6.88
N LEU A 232 -37.16 -30.29 6.91
CA LEU A 232 -36.30 -31.12 7.77
C LEU A 232 -34.83 -31.05 7.31
N LEU A 233 -34.58 -31.18 6.00
CA LEU A 233 -33.23 -31.11 5.44
C LEU A 233 -32.62 -29.71 5.56
N MET A 234 -33.41 -28.63 5.46
CA MET A 234 -32.93 -27.28 5.74
C MET A 234 -32.47 -27.12 7.20
N ILE A 235 -33.16 -27.73 8.17
CA ILE A 235 -32.73 -27.73 9.59
C ILE A 235 -31.40 -28.48 9.77
N CYS A 236 -31.14 -29.54 9.00
CA CYS A 236 -29.88 -30.29 9.10
C CYS A 236 -28.69 -29.60 8.42
N VAL A 237 -28.93 -28.63 7.53
CA VAL A 237 -27.90 -27.91 6.76
C VAL A 237 -27.55 -26.55 7.40
N LEU A 238 -28.50 -25.94 8.11
CA LEU A 238 -28.31 -24.70 8.88
C LEU A 238 -27.47 -24.92 10.15
#